data_AF-A0A8S2PQL9-F1
#
_entry.id   AF-A0A8S2PQL9-F1
#
_cell.length_a   1.000
_cell.length_b   1.000
_cell.length_c   1.000
_cell.angle_alpha   90.00
_cell.angle_beta   90.00
_cell.angle_gamma   90.00
#
_symmetry.space_group_name_H-M   'P 1'
#
loop_
_entity.id
_entity.type
_entity.pdbx_description
1 polymer ?
#
loop_
_entity_poly.entity_id
_entity_poly.type
_entity_poly.pdbx_seq_one_letter_code
_entity_poly.pdbx_strand_id
1 'polypeptide(L)'
;GAIGLASGFYQIIVLCGRGLTLNINKSFVSFYQNYNLVQFLSCYMGRDTQKNGISSKDQALLIEKILKFLWFIILYQEDDCQYRLKSFGCPANQHKYIINGNEPLTAVNYFNDRWQIPLRYPHLPVVELYHPNDNNRSYTLPMELVAVDEGQPNLQAITTEQHIEAIRKTLVHPDKCHIMIQRVVDERRFDHDSYLQKFGITVDVNEMLRIPGRILPSPEIKYKLSDINQHDIIEGVQIGRWCQHKPDDQQICLTRDFTQRILQVMSKHGVQFNSSPIEKYDAAILPTMLARMNELKMLRCEVIIDILDQVGDEMYNAVKQLAKIKIDFHIYVGELMREFFQHNLRLPNKLVFYQVDLGNESFQTVLDHELKAIEEACQGKYDCSTMKSSKQMLFFSIALHYLCHTDAQCTKTIAVPRPIYYATDNVAYYINSNYSEPQKTIQEENEAAFSSTIRRTYDDDCDKEQKWLNTETVCTENAERKNIEEKKMINVKKTSTEQKGKKINVV
;
A
#
# COMPACT_ATOMS: atom_id res chain seq x y z
N GLY A 1 4.66 7.82 17.08
CA GLY A 1 3.49 6.93 17.13
C GLY A 1 3.84 5.52 17.55
N ALA A 2 4.69 5.33 18.58
CA ALA A 2 5.01 4.02 19.21
C ALA A 2 5.46 2.85 18.30
N ILE A 3 5.70 3.10 17.01
CA ILE A 3 6.21 2.12 16.04
C ILE A 3 7.68 2.38 15.72
N GLY A 4 8.43 1.31 15.45
CA GLY A 4 9.76 1.31 14.87
C GLY A 4 9.74 0.68 13.48
N LEU A 5 10.74 0.99 12.65
CA LEU A 5 10.92 0.37 11.34
C LEU A 5 12.04 -0.66 11.44
N ALA A 6 11.72 -1.93 11.21
CA ALA A 6 12.72 -2.99 11.14
C ALA A 6 13.10 -3.26 9.69
N SER A 7 14.38 -3.53 9.46
CA SER A 7 14.89 -4.01 8.19
C SER A 7 14.95 -5.53 8.24
N GLY A 8 14.41 -6.18 7.21
CA GLY A 8 14.51 -7.61 6.99
C GLY A 8 14.93 -7.91 5.57
N PHE A 9 14.73 -9.16 5.16
CA PHE A 9 14.86 -9.57 3.77
C PHE A 9 13.72 -10.50 3.39
N TYR A 10 13.40 -10.49 2.11
CA TYR A 10 12.53 -11.44 1.45
C TYR A 10 13.43 -12.46 0.74
N GLN A 11 13.03 -13.73 0.78
CA GLN A 11 13.70 -14.81 0.06
C GLN A 11 12.67 -15.70 -0.64
N ILE A 12 12.96 -16.08 -1.88
CA ILE A 12 12.18 -17.07 -2.63
C ILE A 12 13.07 -17.80 -3.64
N ILE A 13 12.84 -19.09 -3.84
CA ILE A 13 13.47 -19.85 -4.91
C ILE A 13 12.55 -19.82 -6.14
N VAL A 14 13.09 -19.36 -7.27
CA VAL A 14 12.35 -19.26 -8.54
C VAL A 14 13.06 -20.11 -9.59
N LEU A 15 12.28 -20.89 -10.34
CA LEU A 15 12.78 -21.56 -11.53
C LEU A 15 12.85 -20.55 -12.69
N CYS A 16 14.07 -20.20 -13.09
CA CYS A 16 14.35 -19.29 -14.19
C CYS A 16 14.84 -20.07 -15.42
N GLY A 17 14.91 -19.42 -16.58
CA GLY A 17 15.49 -20.02 -17.80
C GLY A 17 16.98 -20.41 -17.70
N ARG A 18 17.64 -20.06 -16.58
CA ARG A 18 19.02 -20.46 -16.25
C ARG A 18 19.11 -21.47 -15.09
N GLY A 19 17.97 -22.02 -14.67
CA GLY A 19 17.88 -22.94 -13.54
C GLY A 19 17.27 -22.31 -12.29
N LEU A 20 17.34 -23.05 -11.18
CA LEU A 20 16.87 -22.61 -9.87
C LEU A 20 17.69 -21.40 -9.40
N THR A 21 17.01 -20.33 -9.01
CA THR A 21 17.62 -19.08 -8.59
C THR A 21 17.04 -18.65 -7.25
N LEU A 22 17.90 -18.41 -6.26
CA LEU A 22 17.51 -17.80 -4.99
C LEU A 22 17.40 -16.28 -5.19
N ASN A 23 16.19 -15.74 -5.13
CA ASN A 23 15.92 -14.32 -5.16
C ASN A 23 15.89 -13.79 -3.73
N ILE A 24 16.78 -12.84 -3.44
CA ILE A 24 16.85 -12.14 -2.15
C ILE A 24 16.61 -10.67 -2.40
N ASN A 25 15.71 -10.07 -1.64
CA ASN A 25 15.47 -8.65 -1.66
C ASN A 25 15.40 -8.08 -0.25
N LYS A 26 15.71 -6.80 -0.10
CA LYS A 26 15.51 -6.10 1.17
C LYS A 26 14.03 -5.87 1.41
N SER A 27 13.57 -6.11 2.64
CA SER A 27 12.21 -5.78 3.07
C SER A 27 12.25 -4.88 4.30
N PHE A 28 11.16 -4.14 4.51
CA PHE A 28 11.00 -3.34 5.71
C PHE A 28 9.57 -3.51 6.22
N VAL A 29 9.45 -3.65 7.54
CA VAL A 29 8.17 -3.81 8.21
C VAL A 29 8.17 -2.93 9.45
N SER A 30 7.05 -2.28 9.74
CA SER A 30 6.85 -1.54 10.99
C SER A 30 6.48 -2.49 12.12
N PHE A 31 7.11 -2.34 13.27
CA PHE A 31 6.83 -3.10 14.49
C PHE A 31 6.46 -2.16 15.63
N TYR A 32 5.64 -2.61 16.58
CA TYR A 32 5.46 -1.88 17.83
C TYR A 32 6.73 -1.94 18.67
N GLN A 33 7.09 -0.82 19.28
CA GLN A 33 8.26 -0.78 20.16
C GLN A 33 7.93 -1.41 21.52
N ASN A 34 8.89 -2.16 22.05
CA ASN A 34 8.83 -2.71 23.40
C ASN A 34 8.98 -1.57 24.43
N TYR A 35 7.87 -0.91 24.72
CA TYR A 35 7.76 0.15 25.72
C TYR A 35 6.81 -0.29 26.82
N ASN A 36 7.03 0.22 28.03
CA ASN A 36 6.00 0.11 29.06
C ASN A 36 4.72 0.79 28.58
N LEU A 37 3.56 0.33 29.04
CA LEU A 37 2.27 0.74 28.52
C LEU A 37 2.04 2.25 28.64
N VAL A 38 2.57 2.89 29.70
CA VAL A 38 2.49 4.34 29.88
C VAL A 38 3.26 5.09 28.78
N GLN A 39 4.50 4.69 28.51
CA GLN A 39 5.35 5.24 27.45
C GLN A 39 4.76 4.97 26.06
N PHE A 40 4.30 3.75 25.82
CA PHE A 40 3.63 3.36 24.58
C PHE A 40 2.46 4.29 24.30
N LEU A 41 1.57 4.48 25.28
CA LEU A 41 0.39 5.35 25.13
C LEU A 41 0.76 6.82 24.98
N SER A 42 1.82 7.31 25.66
CA SER A 42 2.34 8.66 25.42
C SER A 42 2.77 8.86 23.96
N CYS A 43 3.54 7.91 23.43
CA CYS A 43 4.03 7.94 22.06
C CYS A 43 2.94 7.73 21.00
N TYR A 44 1.91 6.95 21.33
CA TYR A 44 0.78 6.67 20.44
C TYR A 44 -0.18 7.86 20.37
N MET A 45 -0.55 8.43 21.51
CA MET A 45 -1.46 9.58 21.59
C MET A 45 -0.80 10.92 21.25
N GLY A 46 0.53 10.97 21.18
CA GLY A 46 1.27 12.21 20.89
C GLY A 46 1.22 13.24 22.02
N ARG A 47 0.94 12.80 23.26
CA ARG A 47 0.88 13.66 24.46
C ARG A 47 1.43 12.91 25.67
N ASP A 48 1.89 13.63 26.68
CA ASP A 48 2.42 13.05 27.91
C ASP A 48 1.28 12.46 28.77
N THR A 49 1.10 11.12 28.72
CA THR A 49 0.09 10.42 29.53
C THR A 49 0.49 10.31 30.99
N GLN A 50 1.78 10.43 31.32
CA GLN A 50 2.28 10.38 32.69
C GLN A 50 1.70 11.55 33.49
N LYS A 51 1.66 12.75 32.90
CA LYS A 51 1.11 13.95 33.55
C LYS A 51 -0.40 14.12 33.35
N ASN A 52 -0.89 13.88 32.14
CA ASN A 52 -2.26 14.24 31.78
C ASN A 52 -3.29 13.14 32.01
N GLY A 53 -2.84 11.91 32.33
CA GLY A 53 -3.71 10.76 32.45
C GLY A 53 -4.38 10.37 31.13
N ILE A 54 -5.43 9.54 31.24
CA ILE A 54 -6.18 9.02 30.10
C ILE A 54 -7.67 9.10 30.43
N SER A 55 -8.45 9.85 29.64
CA SER A 55 -9.89 9.99 29.86
C SER A 55 -10.62 8.67 29.58
N SER A 56 -11.79 8.46 30.19
CA SER A 56 -12.58 7.23 29.97
C SER A 56 -12.96 7.03 28.50
N LYS A 57 -13.20 8.12 27.76
CA LYS A 57 -13.45 8.08 26.30
C LYS A 57 -12.22 7.60 25.54
N ASP A 58 -11.04 8.13 25.88
CA ASP A 58 -9.78 7.73 25.24
C ASP A 58 -9.43 6.27 25.57
N GLN A 59 -9.67 5.83 26.81
CA GLN A 59 -9.47 4.44 27.23
C GLN A 59 -10.28 3.48 26.35
N ALA A 60 -11.59 3.72 26.18
CA ALA A 60 -12.44 2.88 25.33
C ALA A 60 -11.95 2.84 23.87
N LEU A 61 -11.58 3.99 23.31
CA LEU A 61 -11.05 4.09 21.95
C LEU A 61 -9.70 3.36 21.79
N LEU A 62 -8.83 3.42 22.79
CA LEU A 62 -7.53 2.73 22.78
C LEU A 62 -7.72 1.21 22.80
N ILE A 63 -8.64 0.69 23.62
CA ILE A 63 -9.00 -0.74 23.59
C ILE A 63 -9.47 -1.15 22.20
N GLU A 64 -10.46 -0.43 21.69
CA GLU A 64 -11.13 -0.79 20.44
C GLU A 64 -10.19 -0.73 19.24
N LYS A 65 -9.37 0.33 19.18
CA LYS A 65 -8.52 0.59 18.02
C LYS A 65 -7.20 -0.15 18.05
N ILE A 66 -6.55 -0.31 19.21
CA ILE A 66 -5.15 -0.79 19.24
C ILE A 66 -4.88 -1.86 20.29
N LEU A 67 -5.21 -1.62 21.57
CA LEU A 67 -4.71 -2.46 22.67
C LEU A 67 -5.24 -3.88 22.63
N LYS A 68 -6.48 -4.11 22.15
CA LYS A 68 -7.03 -5.48 22.03
C LYS A 68 -6.28 -6.37 21.04
N PHE A 69 -5.52 -5.77 20.11
CA PHE A 69 -4.75 -6.48 19.09
C PHE A 69 -3.29 -6.72 19.49
N LEU A 70 -2.85 -6.19 20.64
CA LEU A 70 -1.47 -6.34 21.13
C LEU A 70 -1.34 -7.42 22.20
N TRP A 71 -0.16 -8.03 22.25
CA TRP A 71 0.32 -8.86 23.34
C TRP A 71 1.12 -8.00 24.32
N PHE A 72 1.04 -8.37 25.59
CA PHE A 72 1.69 -7.67 26.68
C PHE A 72 2.41 -8.63 27.60
N ILE A 73 3.48 -8.15 28.22
CA ILE A 73 4.27 -8.85 29.24
C ILE A 73 4.24 -8.09 30.56
N ILE A 74 4.49 -8.80 31.66
CA ILE A 74 4.54 -8.25 33.01
C ILE A 74 5.99 -7.96 33.39
N LEU A 75 6.30 -6.72 33.76
CA LEU A 75 7.69 -6.26 33.88
C LEU A 75 8.43 -6.70 35.15
N TYR A 76 7.72 -7.17 36.17
CA TYR A 76 8.32 -7.54 37.46
C TYR A 76 8.37 -9.06 37.70
N GLN A 77 7.87 -9.85 36.74
CA GLN A 77 7.93 -11.31 36.77
C GLN A 77 8.91 -11.77 35.69
N GLU A 78 9.72 -12.78 36.01
CA GLU A 78 10.58 -13.46 35.05
C GLU A 78 9.82 -14.66 34.46
N ASP A 79 8.70 -14.38 33.78
CA ASP A 79 8.00 -15.38 32.98
C ASP A 79 7.83 -14.90 31.54
N ASP A 80 7.97 -15.82 30.58
CA ASP A 80 7.77 -15.56 29.15
C ASP A 80 6.27 -15.58 28.79
N CYS A 81 5.40 -15.28 29.76
CA CYS A 81 3.96 -15.33 29.61
C CYS A 81 3.46 -14.09 28.88
N GLN A 82 2.73 -14.30 27.79
CA GLN A 82 2.07 -13.24 27.02
C GLN A 82 0.60 -13.11 27.41
N TYR A 83 0.14 -11.88 27.57
CA TYR A 83 -1.23 -11.56 27.96
C TYR A 83 -1.92 -10.65 26.95
N ARG A 84 -3.25 -10.69 26.94
CA ARG A 84 -4.10 -9.71 26.25
C ARG A 84 -4.68 -8.72 27.24
N LEU A 85 -4.85 -7.47 26.81
CA LEU A 85 -5.45 -6.42 27.63
C LEU A 85 -6.96 -6.39 27.41
N LYS A 86 -7.71 -6.53 28.51
CA LYS A 86 -9.18 -6.61 28.52
C LYS A 86 -9.83 -5.26 28.78
N SER A 87 -9.40 -4.55 29.82
CA SER A 87 -10.04 -3.32 30.26
C SER A 87 -9.12 -2.39 31.06
N PHE A 88 -9.54 -1.13 31.20
CA PHE A 88 -8.96 -0.20 32.18
C PHE A 88 -9.81 -0.20 33.45
N GLY A 89 -9.16 -0.09 34.60
CA GLY A 89 -9.80 0.03 35.92
C GLY A 89 -9.68 1.44 36.52
N CYS A 90 -9.97 1.55 37.82
CA CYS A 90 -9.76 2.78 38.57
C CYS A 90 -8.25 3.11 38.75
N PRO A 91 -7.89 4.35 39.12
CA PRO A 91 -6.53 4.73 39.47
C PRO A 91 -5.85 3.76 40.45
N ALA A 92 -4.55 3.51 40.30
CA ALA A 92 -3.80 2.56 41.13
C ALA A 92 -3.82 2.92 42.64
N ASN A 93 -3.87 4.21 42.99
CA ASN A 93 -4.05 4.66 44.38
C ASN A 93 -5.46 4.41 44.95
N GLN A 94 -6.44 4.09 44.11
CA GLN A 94 -7.82 3.80 44.50
C GLN A 94 -8.16 2.32 44.34
N HIS A 95 -7.49 1.61 43.44
CA HIS A 95 -7.66 0.18 43.25
C HIS A 95 -7.20 -0.59 44.48
N LYS A 96 -8.02 -1.52 44.97
CA LYS A 96 -7.72 -2.31 46.17
C LYS A 96 -7.72 -3.81 45.87
N TYR A 97 -6.70 -4.51 46.34
CA TYR A 97 -6.61 -5.96 46.31
C TYR A 97 -7.11 -6.56 47.63
N ILE A 98 -7.98 -7.56 47.54
CA ILE A 98 -8.42 -8.35 48.69
C ILE A 98 -7.63 -9.66 48.69
N ILE A 99 -6.76 -9.83 49.69
CA ILE A 99 -5.90 -11.01 49.80
C ILE A 99 -6.38 -11.82 51.00
N ASN A 100 -6.95 -12.99 50.76
CA ASN A 100 -7.22 -14.04 51.76
C ASN A 100 -7.79 -13.55 53.11
N GLY A 101 -8.74 -12.61 53.10
CA GLY A 101 -9.43 -12.13 54.31
C GLY A 101 -8.73 -10.99 55.07
N ASN A 102 -7.61 -10.46 54.58
CA ASN A 102 -6.96 -9.27 55.13
C ASN A 102 -7.66 -7.97 54.70
N GLU A 103 -7.36 -6.88 55.40
CA GLU A 103 -7.81 -5.55 54.99
C GLU A 103 -7.35 -5.23 53.55
N PRO A 104 -8.23 -4.60 52.75
CA PRO A 104 -7.95 -4.36 51.34
C PRO A 104 -6.81 -3.34 51.17
N LEU A 105 -5.70 -3.77 50.57
CA LEU A 105 -4.53 -2.92 50.29
C LEU A 105 -4.70 -2.21 48.95
N THR A 106 -4.36 -0.92 48.88
CA THR A 106 -4.31 -0.20 47.60
C THR A 106 -3.23 -0.81 46.70
N ALA A 107 -3.31 -0.66 45.38
CA ALA A 107 -2.28 -1.18 44.49
C ALA A 107 -0.90 -0.60 44.83
N VAL A 108 -0.84 0.68 45.19
CA VAL A 108 0.40 1.34 45.65
C VAL A 108 1.03 0.58 46.82
N ASN A 109 0.26 0.31 47.88
CA ASN A 109 0.79 -0.37 49.06
C ASN A 109 1.08 -1.85 48.76
N TYR A 110 0.20 -2.51 48.01
CA TYR A 110 0.36 -3.92 47.66
C TYR A 110 1.68 -4.20 46.92
N PHE A 111 2.00 -3.42 45.88
CA PHE A 111 3.23 -3.61 45.12
C PHE A 111 4.49 -3.17 45.88
N ASN A 112 4.37 -2.13 46.69
CA ASN A 112 5.48 -1.69 47.55
C ASN A 112 5.79 -2.74 48.63
N ASP A 113 4.80 -3.24 49.33
CA ASP A 113 5.01 -4.16 50.45
C ASP A 113 5.50 -5.53 49.97
N ARG A 114 4.90 -6.05 48.88
CA ARG A 114 5.17 -7.42 48.41
C ARG A 114 6.42 -7.54 47.53
N TRP A 115 6.71 -6.54 46.69
CA TRP A 115 7.83 -6.58 45.75
C TRP A 115 8.80 -5.41 45.87
N GLN A 116 8.61 -4.50 46.83
CA GLN A 116 9.44 -3.29 46.99
C GLN A 116 9.45 -2.40 45.73
N ILE A 117 8.31 -2.35 45.04
CA ILE A 117 8.13 -1.55 43.82
C ILE A 117 7.30 -0.30 44.16
N PRO A 118 7.94 0.88 44.32
CA PRO A 118 7.23 2.13 44.47
C PRO A 118 6.65 2.58 43.12
N LEU A 119 5.31 2.68 43.06
CA LEU A 119 4.60 3.14 41.86
C LEU A 119 4.91 4.62 41.58
N ARG A 120 5.38 4.95 40.36
CA ARG A 120 5.70 6.33 39.96
C ARG A 120 4.47 7.10 39.52
N TYR A 121 3.45 6.40 39.02
CA TYR A 121 2.26 7.01 38.46
C TYR A 121 0.97 6.49 39.14
N PRO A 122 0.81 6.69 40.46
CA PRO A 122 -0.29 6.11 41.23
C PRO A 122 -1.68 6.66 40.85
N HIS A 123 -1.75 7.83 40.21
CA HIS A 123 -2.98 8.42 39.69
C HIS A 123 -3.46 7.80 38.37
N LEU A 124 -2.61 7.02 37.69
CA LEU A 124 -2.97 6.36 36.44
C LEU A 124 -3.80 5.08 36.69
N PRO A 125 -4.70 4.71 35.75
CA PRO A 125 -5.53 3.52 35.91
C PRO A 125 -4.70 2.23 35.97
N VAL A 126 -5.24 1.23 36.66
CA VAL A 126 -4.82 -0.17 36.48
C VAL A 126 -5.41 -0.73 35.17
N VAL A 127 -4.84 -1.81 34.66
CA VAL A 127 -5.32 -2.55 33.50
C VAL A 127 -5.56 -4.01 33.86
N GLU A 128 -6.60 -4.58 33.29
CA GLU A 128 -6.94 -5.99 33.43
C GLU A 128 -6.31 -6.78 32.26
N LEU A 129 -5.40 -7.69 32.58
CA LEU A 129 -4.77 -8.62 31.64
C LEU A 129 -5.39 -10.01 31.79
N TYR A 130 -5.43 -10.78 30.72
CA TYR A 130 -5.83 -12.19 30.76
C TYR A 130 -5.02 -13.00 29.76
N HIS A 131 -4.88 -14.29 30.04
CA HIS A 131 -4.27 -15.22 29.10
C HIS A 131 -5.37 -15.86 28.25
N PRO A 132 -5.31 -15.86 26.91
CA PRO A 132 -6.41 -16.37 26.07
C PRO A 132 -6.77 -17.84 26.28
N ASN A 133 -5.82 -18.65 26.76
CA ASN A 133 -6.06 -20.05 27.11
C ASN A 133 -6.59 -20.25 28.55
N ASP A 134 -6.67 -19.19 29.35
CA ASP A 134 -7.21 -19.21 30.73
C ASP A 134 -8.16 -18.01 30.94
N ASN A 135 -9.37 -18.12 30.39
CA ASN A 135 -10.39 -17.06 30.48
C ASN A 135 -10.95 -16.85 31.89
N ASN A 136 -10.67 -17.74 32.83
CA ASN A 136 -11.18 -17.65 34.20
C ASN A 136 -10.27 -16.81 35.11
N ARG A 137 -9.04 -16.51 34.67
CA ARG A 137 -8.06 -15.78 35.46
C ARG A 137 -7.67 -14.49 34.76
N SER A 138 -7.94 -13.36 35.43
CA SER A 138 -7.41 -12.07 35.04
C SER A 138 -6.48 -11.48 36.10
N TYR A 139 -5.55 -10.66 35.64
CA TYR A 139 -4.54 -9.99 36.43
C TYR A 139 -4.74 -8.49 36.29
N THR A 140 -5.18 -7.85 37.35
CA THR A 140 -5.28 -6.39 37.38
C THR A 140 -3.95 -5.81 37.84
N LEU A 141 -3.30 -4.97 37.03
CA LEU A 141 -1.96 -4.44 37.28
C LEU A 141 -1.90 -2.93 36.98
N PRO A 142 -1.10 -2.13 37.72
CA PRO A 142 -0.78 -0.76 37.33
C PRO A 142 -0.16 -0.72 35.93
N MET A 143 -0.56 0.24 35.08
CA MET A 143 -0.05 0.35 33.70
C MET A 143 1.49 0.39 33.60
N GLU A 144 2.17 0.96 34.59
CA GLU A 144 3.64 1.08 34.56
C GLU A 144 4.37 -0.25 34.76
N LEU A 145 3.67 -1.30 35.18
CA LEU A 145 4.20 -2.65 35.37
C LEU A 145 3.89 -3.59 34.19
N VAL A 146 3.33 -3.05 33.10
CA VAL A 146 2.96 -3.79 31.89
C VAL A 146 3.70 -3.19 30.70
N ALA A 147 4.19 -4.02 29.79
CA ALA A 147 4.81 -3.56 28.54
C ALA A 147 4.19 -4.25 27.32
N VAL A 148 4.27 -3.56 26.17
CA VAL A 148 3.94 -4.16 24.87
C VAL A 148 5.04 -5.15 24.54
N ASP A 149 4.66 -6.38 24.22
CA ASP A 149 5.62 -7.42 23.90
C ASP A 149 6.38 -7.11 22.59
N GLU A 150 7.61 -7.59 22.47
CA GLU A 150 8.45 -7.32 21.31
C GLU A 150 8.08 -8.15 20.07
N GLY A 151 8.62 -7.77 18.91
CA GLY A 151 8.44 -8.54 17.66
C GLY A 151 7.04 -8.47 17.04
N GLN A 152 6.13 -7.65 17.58
CA GLN A 152 4.76 -7.53 17.06
C GLN A 152 4.68 -6.57 15.86
N PRO A 153 4.32 -7.02 14.64
CA PRO A 153 4.20 -6.16 13.49
C PRO A 153 3.02 -5.19 13.65
N ASN A 154 3.19 -3.95 13.22
CA ASN A 154 2.09 -3.00 13.09
C ASN A 154 1.28 -3.32 11.83
N LEU A 155 0.09 -3.89 12.04
CA LEU A 155 -0.86 -4.23 11.00
C LEU A 155 -1.82 -3.08 10.68
N GLN A 156 -1.74 -1.96 11.42
CA GLN A 156 -2.59 -0.81 11.19
C GLN A 156 -2.01 0.12 10.14
N ALA A 157 -2.92 0.81 9.43
CA ALA A 157 -2.56 1.89 8.53
C ALA A 157 -1.72 2.94 9.29
N ILE A 158 -0.55 3.24 8.75
CA ILE A 158 0.33 4.28 9.28
C ILE A 158 -0.12 5.66 8.79
N THR A 159 0.16 6.71 9.57
CA THR A 159 -0.18 8.08 9.17
C THR A 159 0.68 8.54 7.99
N THR A 160 0.24 9.59 7.28
CA THR A 160 1.01 10.20 6.18
C THR A 160 2.42 10.60 6.62
N GLU A 161 2.58 11.18 7.81
CA GLU A 161 3.89 11.56 8.35
C GLU A 161 4.77 10.32 8.61
N GLN A 162 4.19 9.26 9.18
CA GLN A 162 4.88 7.99 9.42
C GLN A 162 5.29 7.33 8.10
N HIS A 163 4.42 7.38 7.08
CA HIS A 163 4.71 6.86 5.75
C HIS A 163 5.84 7.61 5.06
N ILE A 164 5.84 8.95 5.14
CA ILE A 164 6.94 9.79 4.62
C ILE A 164 8.26 9.44 5.32
N GLU A 165 8.23 9.27 6.64
CA GLU A 165 9.42 8.93 7.41
C GLU A 165 9.92 7.51 7.07
N ALA A 166 9.00 6.56 6.88
CA ALA A 166 9.33 5.23 6.40
C ALA A 166 10.00 5.30 5.02
N ILE A 167 9.40 5.99 4.05
CA ILE A 167 9.99 6.17 2.71
C ILE A 167 11.40 6.76 2.79
N ARG A 168 11.61 7.81 3.59
CA ARG A 168 12.94 8.43 3.75
C ARG A 168 13.99 7.45 4.28
N LYS A 169 13.58 6.54 5.16
CA LYS A 169 14.46 5.51 5.73
C LYS A 169 14.66 4.30 4.83
N THR A 170 13.68 3.98 3.98
CA THR A 170 13.72 2.81 3.09
C THR A 170 14.25 3.11 1.70
N LEU A 171 14.20 4.37 1.25
CA LEU A 171 14.68 4.78 -0.07
C LEU A 171 16.21 4.72 -0.13
N VAL A 172 16.71 3.72 -0.85
CA VAL A 172 18.15 3.42 -0.94
C VAL A 172 18.54 3.37 -2.42
N HIS A 173 19.69 3.95 -2.76
CA HIS A 173 20.25 3.91 -4.12
C HIS A 173 20.61 2.47 -4.52
N PRO A 174 20.45 2.04 -5.79
CA PRO A 174 20.71 0.66 -6.22
C PRO A 174 22.06 0.09 -5.76
N ASP A 175 23.15 0.86 -5.84
CA ASP A 175 24.48 0.41 -5.38
C ASP A 175 24.51 0.06 -3.88
N LYS A 176 23.80 0.85 -3.07
CA LYS A 176 23.67 0.58 -1.63
C LYS A 176 22.74 -0.60 -1.37
N CYS A 177 21.68 -0.77 -2.16
CA CYS A 177 20.81 -1.95 -2.09
C CYS A 177 21.61 -3.23 -2.36
N HIS A 178 22.49 -3.22 -3.37
CA HIS A 178 23.36 -4.36 -3.68
C HIS A 178 24.26 -4.74 -2.49
N ILE A 179 24.93 -3.76 -1.87
CA ILE A 179 25.76 -3.99 -0.67
C ILE A 179 24.93 -4.57 0.49
N MET A 180 23.72 -4.07 0.68
CA MET A 180 22.83 -4.57 1.74
C MET A 180 22.38 -6.01 1.48
N ILE A 181 22.07 -6.37 0.24
CA ILE A 181 21.72 -7.76 -0.12
C ILE A 181 22.93 -8.68 0.04
N GLN A 182 24.13 -8.25 -0.38
CA GLN A 182 25.34 -9.04 -0.18
C GLN A 182 25.60 -9.31 1.30
N ARG A 183 25.41 -8.30 2.17
CA ARG A 183 25.52 -8.48 3.62
C ARG A 183 24.56 -9.55 4.16
N VAL A 184 23.31 -9.62 3.65
CA VAL A 184 22.36 -10.68 4.03
C VAL A 184 22.90 -12.05 3.63
N VAL A 185 23.46 -12.17 2.43
CA VAL A 185 24.07 -13.42 1.94
C VAL A 185 25.24 -13.84 2.83
N ASP A 186 26.14 -12.91 3.15
CA ASP A 186 27.32 -13.14 3.98
C ASP A 186 26.96 -13.53 5.43
N GLU A 187 25.93 -12.90 6.00
CA GLU A 187 25.42 -13.19 7.34
C GLU A 187 24.70 -14.55 7.40
N ARG A 188 23.93 -14.89 6.36
CA ARG A 188 23.15 -16.13 6.32
C ARG A 188 23.98 -17.35 5.95
N ARG A 189 25.08 -17.17 5.21
CA ARG A 189 25.95 -18.26 4.76
C ARG A 189 25.16 -19.41 4.12
N PHE A 190 24.35 -19.09 3.12
CA PHE A 190 23.49 -20.08 2.43
C PHE A 190 24.28 -21.25 1.84
N ASP A 191 25.54 -21.06 1.53
CA ASP A 191 26.49 -22.09 1.07
C ASP A 191 26.90 -23.08 2.19
N HIS A 192 26.74 -22.70 3.45
CA HIS A 192 27.05 -23.51 4.63
C HIS A 192 25.80 -23.87 5.46
N ASP A 193 24.60 -23.66 4.92
CA ASP A 193 23.36 -23.95 5.64
C ASP A 193 23.16 -25.47 5.78
N SER A 194 23.04 -25.94 7.03
CA SER A 194 22.96 -27.36 7.34
C SER A 194 21.73 -28.05 6.77
N TYR A 195 20.61 -27.34 6.60
CA TYR A 195 19.41 -27.89 5.99
C TYR A 195 19.60 -28.00 4.48
N LEU A 196 20.10 -26.96 3.82
CA LEU A 196 20.35 -26.99 2.37
C LEU A 196 21.32 -28.12 1.98
N GLN A 197 22.37 -28.33 2.76
CA GLN A 197 23.34 -29.41 2.54
C GLN A 197 22.69 -30.80 2.64
N LYS A 198 21.76 -31.02 3.58
CA LYS A 198 21.01 -32.29 3.69
C LYS A 198 20.15 -32.57 2.45
N PHE A 199 19.64 -31.52 1.81
CA PHE A 199 18.90 -31.62 0.55
C PHE A 199 19.80 -31.66 -0.69
N GLY A 200 21.13 -31.63 -0.52
CA GLY A 200 22.08 -31.57 -1.63
C GLY A 200 22.04 -30.26 -2.43
N ILE A 201 21.50 -29.19 -1.84
CA ILE A 201 21.39 -27.88 -2.47
C ILE A 201 22.62 -27.06 -2.11
N THR A 202 23.27 -26.49 -3.13
CA THR A 202 24.35 -25.51 -2.97
C THR A 202 23.92 -24.19 -3.59
N VAL A 203 24.17 -23.09 -2.90
CA VAL A 203 23.85 -21.74 -3.37
C VAL A 203 25.15 -21.03 -3.74
N ASP A 204 25.23 -20.48 -4.96
CA ASP A 204 26.32 -19.57 -5.32
C ASP A 204 26.10 -18.22 -4.63
N VAL A 205 26.97 -17.91 -3.67
CA VAL A 205 26.93 -16.69 -2.86
C VAL A 205 27.94 -15.64 -3.33
N ASN A 206 28.81 -15.98 -4.29
CA ASN A 206 29.92 -15.13 -4.69
C ASN A 206 29.53 -14.09 -5.74
N GLU A 207 28.60 -14.44 -6.63
CA GLU A 207 28.11 -13.53 -7.67
C GLU A 207 26.59 -13.55 -7.82
N MET A 208 26.00 -12.36 -7.99
CA MET A 208 24.61 -12.26 -8.44
C MET A 208 24.48 -12.68 -9.90
N LEU A 209 23.36 -13.31 -10.26
CA LEU A 209 23.08 -13.75 -11.61
C LEU A 209 23.11 -12.59 -12.61
N ARG A 210 24.04 -12.61 -13.57
CA ARG A 210 24.21 -11.56 -14.58
C ARG A 210 23.30 -11.78 -15.79
N ILE A 211 22.28 -10.95 -15.97
CA ILE A 211 21.31 -11.09 -17.06
C ILE A 211 21.58 -10.03 -18.14
N PRO A 212 21.68 -10.41 -19.44
CA PRO A 212 21.84 -9.43 -20.51
C PRO A 212 20.55 -8.61 -20.68
N GLY A 213 20.65 -7.31 -20.42
CA GLY A 213 19.58 -6.34 -20.66
C GLY A 213 19.66 -5.72 -22.06
N ARG A 214 18.55 -5.13 -22.52
CA ARG A 214 18.50 -4.30 -23.74
C ARG A 214 17.77 -3.00 -23.44
N ILE A 215 18.29 -1.88 -23.96
CA ILE A 215 17.64 -0.57 -23.89
C ILE A 215 16.82 -0.39 -25.17
N LEU A 216 15.52 -0.21 -25.01
CA LEU A 216 14.64 0.08 -26.14
C LEU A 216 14.72 1.58 -26.48
N PRO A 217 14.67 1.97 -27.77
CA PRO A 217 14.61 3.38 -28.14
C PRO A 217 13.29 4.00 -27.70
N SER A 218 13.34 5.24 -27.23
CA SER A 218 12.13 6.01 -26.94
C SER A 218 11.35 6.30 -28.23
N PRO A 219 10.01 6.24 -28.20
CA PRO A 219 9.19 6.65 -29.33
C PRO A 219 9.29 8.16 -29.59
N GLU A 220 9.07 8.56 -30.84
CA GLU A 220 8.83 9.96 -31.18
C GLU A 220 7.41 10.35 -30.74
N ILE A 221 7.29 11.40 -29.92
CA ILE A 221 5.99 11.94 -29.51
C ILE A 221 5.58 13.00 -30.52
N LYS A 222 4.45 12.76 -31.18
CA LYS A 222 3.89 13.68 -32.18
C LYS A 222 2.87 14.59 -31.53
N TYR A 223 3.12 15.88 -31.62
CA TYR A 223 2.15 16.93 -31.32
C TYR A 223 1.66 17.56 -32.63
N LYS A 224 0.38 17.94 -32.65
CA LYS A 224 -0.20 18.81 -33.65
C LYS A 224 0.30 20.23 -33.39
N LEU A 225 1.10 20.74 -34.33
CA LEU A 225 1.52 22.15 -34.31
C LEU A 225 0.26 23.02 -34.45
N SER A 226 0.04 23.93 -33.50
CA SER A 226 -0.97 24.97 -33.67
C SER A 226 -0.37 26.13 -34.45
N ASP A 227 -1.07 26.64 -35.47
CA ASP A 227 -0.65 27.81 -36.26
C ASP A 227 -0.51 29.09 -35.43
N ILE A 228 -1.02 29.08 -34.19
CA ILE A 228 -1.16 30.26 -33.35
C ILE A 228 -0.06 30.33 -32.28
N ASN A 229 0.52 29.21 -31.84
CA ASN A 229 1.64 29.18 -30.89
C ASN A 229 2.45 27.89 -31.05
N GLN A 230 3.79 28.03 -31.05
CA GLN A 230 4.80 26.96 -31.11
C GLN A 230 4.78 26.04 -29.87
N HIS A 231 3.63 25.52 -29.48
CA HIS A 231 3.45 24.65 -28.32
C HIS A 231 2.84 23.32 -28.75
N ASP A 232 3.28 22.28 -28.05
CA ASP A 232 2.96 20.89 -28.27
C ASP A 232 1.50 20.57 -27.85
N ILE A 233 0.57 20.51 -28.81
CA ILE A 233 -0.87 20.22 -28.58
C ILE A 233 -1.23 18.95 -29.36
N ILE A 234 -1.97 17.98 -28.82
CA ILE A 234 -2.41 16.81 -29.61
C ILE A 234 -3.72 17.13 -30.35
N GLU A 235 -4.73 17.60 -29.61
CA GLU A 235 -6.00 18.09 -30.13
C GLU A 235 -6.57 19.13 -29.16
N GLY A 236 -6.96 20.30 -29.66
CA GLY A 236 -7.57 21.33 -28.82
C GLY A 236 -9.03 21.01 -28.49
N VAL A 237 -9.47 21.38 -27.29
CA VAL A 237 -10.83 21.14 -26.80
C VAL A 237 -11.53 22.48 -26.55
N GLN A 238 -12.79 22.55 -26.94
CA GLN A 238 -13.67 23.68 -26.66
C GLN A 238 -14.62 23.27 -25.53
N ILE A 239 -14.53 23.96 -24.40
CA ILE A 239 -15.41 23.75 -23.24
C ILE A 239 -16.48 24.83 -23.29
N GLY A 240 -17.73 24.40 -23.42
CA GLY A 240 -18.89 25.26 -23.40
C GLY A 240 -19.22 25.65 -21.97
N ARG A 241 -20.17 24.95 -21.36
CA ARG A 241 -20.68 25.30 -20.02
C ARG A 241 -19.77 24.73 -18.93
N TRP A 242 -19.28 25.58 -18.04
CA TRP A 242 -18.46 25.15 -16.91
C TRP A 242 -18.82 25.89 -15.63
N CYS A 243 -18.46 25.30 -14.48
CA CYS A 243 -18.72 25.84 -13.15
C CYS A 243 -17.41 26.01 -12.38
N GLN A 244 -17.35 27.10 -11.61
CA GLN A 244 -16.31 27.31 -10.62
C GLN A 244 -16.95 27.35 -9.25
N HIS A 245 -16.58 26.40 -8.39
CA HIS A 245 -16.93 26.43 -6.98
C HIS A 245 -15.87 27.21 -6.20
N LYS A 246 -16.30 28.15 -5.37
CA LYS A 246 -15.42 28.94 -4.52
C LYS A 246 -15.64 28.57 -3.05
N PRO A 247 -14.60 28.19 -2.29
CA PRO A 247 -14.68 28.19 -0.84
C PRO A 247 -14.80 29.64 -0.34
N ASP A 248 -15.36 29.77 0.87
CA ASP A 248 -15.83 30.97 1.59
C ASP A 248 -15.18 32.34 1.25
N ASP A 249 -15.89 33.44 1.55
CA ASP A 249 -15.59 34.81 1.11
C ASP A 249 -14.15 35.31 1.40
N GLN A 250 -13.44 34.68 2.34
CA GLN A 250 -12.06 35.02 2.72
C GLN A 250 -11.00 34.70 1.65
N GLN A 251 -11.29 33.88 0.64
CA GLN A 251 -10.31 33.47 -0.39
C GLN A 251 -10.64 33.94 -1.83
N ILE A 252 -11.66 34.79 -2.00
CA ILE A 252 -12.17 35.21 -3.33
C ILE A 252 -11.05 35.73 -4.26
N CYS A 253 -10.11 36.51 -3.75
CA CYS A 253 -9.03 37.08 -4.56
C CYS A 253 -8.05 36.01 -5.07
N LEU A 254 -7.64 35.06 -4.21
CA LEU A 254 -6.73 33.97 -4.59
C LEU A 254 -7.38 33.05 -5.62
N THR A 255 -8.65 32.72 -5.40
CA THR A 255 -9.46 31.89 -6.29
C THR A 255 -9.65 32.53 -7.66
N ARG A 256 -9.92 33.84 -7.73
CA ARG A 256 -10.01 34.58 -8.99
C ARG A 256 -8.68 34.59 -9.75
N ASP A 257 -7.60 34.90 -9.06
CA ASP A 257 -6.27 34.99 -9.68
C ASP A 257 -5.78 33.60 -10.15
N PHE A 258 -6.10 32.54 -9.41
CA PHE A 258 -5.87 31.15 -9.84
C PHE A 258 -6.67 30.83 -11.12
N THR A 259 -7.97 31.12 -11.14
CA THR A 259 -8.83 30.84 -12.31
C THR A 259 -8.35 31.57 -13.55
N GLN A 260 -7.98 32.85 -13.43
CA GLN A 260 -7.45 33.59 -14.58
C GLN A 260 -6.15 32.95 -15.11
N ARG A 261 -5.24 32.53 -14.22
CA ARG A 261 -3.99 31.88 -14.60
C ARG A 261 -4.20 30.50 -15.22
N ILE A 262 -5.05 29.66 -14.65
CA ILE A 262 -5.29 28.31 -15.17
C ILE A 262 -5.96 28.37 -16.55
N LEU A 263 -6.92 29.28 -16.76
CA LEU A 263 -7.54 29.50 -18.07
C LEU A 263 -6.52 29.97 -19.12
N GLN A 264 -5.59 30.87 -18.74
CA GLN A 264 -4.51 31.29 -19.64
C GLN A 264 -3.58 30.14 -20.01
N VAL A 265 -3.21 29.28 -19.05
CA VAL A 265 -2.38 28.10 -19.30
C VAL A 265 -3.11 27.08 -20.18
N MET A 266 -4.36 26.79 -19.88
CA MET A 266 -5.23 25.88 -20.65
C MET A 266 -5.38 26.37 -22.10
N SER A 267 -5.63 27.67 -22.29
CA SER A 267 -5.75 28.28 -23.62
C SER A 267 -4.48 28.12 -24.46
N LYS A 268 -3.30 28.31 -23.85
CA LYS A 268 -2.00 28.07 -24.52
C LYS A 268 -1.80 26.64 -24.99
N HIS A 269 -2.46 25.66 -24.36
CA HIS A 269 -2.39 24.25 -24.70
C HIS A 269 -3.64 23.76 -25.45
N GLY A 270 -4.40 24.68 -26.05
CA GLY A 270 -5.52 24.34 -26.93
C GLY A 270 -6.84 24.05 -26.21
N VAL A 271 -6.95 24.26 -24.90
CA VAL A 271 -8.21 24.13 -24.14
C VAL A 271 -8.84 25.51 -23.99
N GLN A 272 -9.95 25.75 -24.69
CA GLN A 272 -10.62 27.05 -24.73
C GLN A 272 -11.97 26.98 -24.03
N PHE A 273 -12.22 27.90 -23.10
CA PHE A 273 -13.50 28.03 -22.40
C PHE A 273 -14.32 29.13 -23.06
N ASN A 274 -15.48 28.78 -23.60
CA ASN A 274 -16.30 29.66 -24.43
C ASN A 274 -17.44 30.36 -23.65
N SER A 275 -17.52 30.16 -22.34
CA SER A 275 -18.46 30.86 -21.47
C SER A 275 -17.78 31.41 -20.21
N SER A 276 -18.40 32.39 -19.57
CA SER A 276 -18.12 32.70 -18.17
C SER A 276 -18.49 31.50 -17.28
N PRO A 277 -17.79 31.27 -16.16
CA PRO A 277 -18.14 30.20 -15.24
C PRO A 277 -19.49 30.48 -14.59
N ILE A 278 -20.25 29.41 -14.32
CA ILE A 278 -21.33 29.44 -13.35
C ILE A 278 -20.68 29.56 -11.96
N GLU A 279 -20.76 30.72 -11.34
CA GLU A 279 -20.18 30.94 -10.00
C GLU A 279 -21.14 30.48 -8.91
N LYS A 280 -20.65 29.62 -8.00
CA LYS A 280 -21.42 29.10 -6.89
C LYS A 280 -20.65 29.28 -5.57
N TYR A 281 -21.35 29.75 -4.54
CA TYR A 281 -20.81 30.17 -3.25
C TYR A 281 -21.50 29.39 -2.14
N ASP A 282 -21.15 28.12 -1.98
CA ASP A 282 -21.70 27.30 -0.91
C ASP A 282 -20.58 26.75 -0.03
N ALA A 283 -20.91 26.50 1.24
CA ALA A 283 -20.03 25.80 2.15
C ALA A 283 -19.62 24.45 1.55
N ALA A 284 -18.32 24.14 1.60
CA ALA A 284 -17.76 22.86 1.19
C ALA A 284 -18.11 21.76 2.22
N ILE A 285 -19.40 21.45 2.36
CA ILE A 285 -19.91 20.33 3.15
C ILE A 285 -20.60 19.34 2.23
N LEU A 286 -20.44 18.06 2.57
CA LEU A 286 -20.82 16.94 1.73
C LEU A 286 -22.27 17.02 1.19
N PRO A 287 -23.32 17.25 1.99
CA PRO A 287 -24.70 17.28 1.48
C PRO A 287 -24.93 18.40 0.45
N THR A 288 -24.34 19.58 0.68
CA THR A 288 -24.48 20.74 -0.19
C THR A 288 -23.78 20.51 -1.52
N MET A 289 -22.60 19.90 -1.50
CA MET A 289 -21.85 19.54 -2.71
C MET A 289 -22.60 18.50 -3.55
N LEU A 290 -23.16 17.47 -2.90
CA LEU A 290 -23.96 16.45 -3.60
C LEU A 290 -25.19 17.04 -4.30
N ALA A 291 -25.92 17.93 -3.64
CA ALA A 291 -27.06 18.61 -4.23
C ALA A 291 -26.65 19.49 -5.43
N ARG A 292 -25.52 20.21 -5.29
CA ARG A 292 -24.98 21.08 -6.34
C ARG A 292 -24.54 20.31 -7.58
N MET A 293 -23.84 19.19 -7.41
CA MET A 293 -23.42 18.38 -8.56
C MET A 293 -24.60 17.86 -9.38
N ASN A 294 -25.71 17.49 -8.72
CA ASN A 294 -26.94 17.12 -9.42
C ASN A 294 -27.56 18.29 -10.19
N GLU A 295 -27.58 19.51 -9.61
CA GLU A 295 -28.03 20.72 -10.29
C GLU A 295 -27.17 21.00 -11.54
N LEU A 296 -25.84 20.98 -11.41
CA LEU A 296 -24.90 21.25 -12.50
C LEU A 296 -25.00 20.20 -13.62
N LYS A 297 -25.26 18.94 -13.26
CA LYS A 297 -25.58 17.87 -14.23
C LYS A 297 -26.84 18.19 -15.03
N MET A 298 -27.90 18.66 -14.37
CA MET A 298 -29.14 19.08 -15.03
C MET A 298 -28.93 20.29 -15.95
N LEU A 299 -28.00 21.18 -15.61
CA LEU A 299 -27.61 22.34 -16.43
C LEU A 299 -26.70 21.98 -17.63
N ARG A 300 -26.34 20.69 -17.78
CA ARG A 300 -25.37 20.20 -18.78
C ARG A 300 -24.04 20.92 -18.67
N CYS A 301 -23.56 21.09 -17.44
CA CYS A 301 -22.21 21.56 -17.19
C CYS A 301 -21.21 20.48 -17.63
N GLU A 302 -20.24 20.87 -18.47
CA GLU A 302 -19.22 19.98 -19.05
C GLU A 302 -18.04 19.78 -18.10
N VAL A 303 -17.66 20.82 -17.36
CA VAL A 303 -16.53 20.81 -16.40
C VAL A 303 -16.90 21.57 -15.13
N ILE A 304 -16.54 21.00 -13.98
CA ILE A 304 -16.65 21.64 -12.67
C ILE A 304 -15.24 21.73 -12.11
N ILE A 305 -14.81 22.94 -11.71
CA ILE A 305 -13.53 23.17 -11.04
C ILE A 305 -13.82 23.46 -9.57
N ASP A 306 -13.44 22.53 -8.70
CA ASP A 306 -13.63 22.64 -7.25
C ASP A 306 -12.31 23.01 -6.56
N ILE A 307 -12.34 24.06 -5.75
CA ILE A 307 -11.18 24.52 -4.96
C ILE A 307 -11.42 24.09 -3.51
N LEU A 308 -10.62 23.14 -3.04
CA LEU A 308 -10.77 22.55 -1.71
C LEU A 308 -9.70 23.10 -0.76
N ASP A 309 -10.12 23.63 0.39
CA ASP A 309 -9.23 24.18 1.42
C ASP A 309 -8.41 23.11 2.16
N GLN A 310 -8.90 21.87 2.20
CA GLN A 310 -8.20 20.72 2.74
C GLN A 310 -8.51 19.48 1.89
N VAL A 311 -7.48 18.68 1.61
CA VAL A 311 -7.66 17.34 1.05
C VAL A 311 -8.11 16.43 2.20
N GLY A 312 -9.40 16.45 2.49
CA GLY A 312 -10.03 15.40 3.27
C GLY A 312 -10.46 14.27 2.32
N ASP A 313 -10.04 13.04 2.61
CA ASP A 313 -10.39 11.87 1.80
C ASP A 313 -11.90 11.76 1.60
N GLU A 314 -12.72 12.14 2.58
CA GLU A 314 -14.18 12.03 2.52
C GLU A 314 -14.82 12.88 1.42
N MET A 315 -14.44 14.16 1.29
CA MET A 315 -15.05 15.08 0.31
C MET A 315 -14.59 14.75 -1.11
N TYR A 316 -13.29 14.48 -1.26
CA TYR A 316 -12.72 14.04 -2.53
C TYR A 316 -13.35 12.71 -3.01
N ASN A 317 -13.48 11.74 -2.10
CA ASN A 317 -14.12 10.47 -2.41
C ASN A 317 -15.60 10.66 -2.78
N ALA A 318 -16.33 11.53 -2.09
CA ALA A 318 -17.73 11.78 -2.40
C ALA A 318 -17.97 12.43 -3.78
N VAL A 319 -17.17 13.43 -4.16
CA VAL A 319 -17.24 14.05 -5.50
C VAL A 319 -16.96 12.98 -6.56
N LYS A 320 -15.93 12.16 -6.36
CA LYS A 320 -15.62 11.02 -7.24
C LYS A 320 -16.74 9.99 -7.29
N GLN A 321 -17.44 9.76 -6.18
CA GLN A 321 -18.52 8.79 -6.11
C GLN A 321 -19.76 9.18 -6.96
N LEU A 322 -19.93 10.44 -7.35
CA LEU A 322 -21.06 10.85 -8.19
C LEU A 322 -20.81 10.68 -9.70
N ALA A 323 -19.56 10.49 -10.11
CA ALA A 323 -19.16 10.27 -11.51
C ALA A 323 -19.22 8.80 -11.96
N LYS A 324 -19.84 7.92 -11.16
CA LYS A 324 -19.84 6.45 -11.32
C LYS A 324 -20.59 5.98 -12.58
N ILE A 325 -20.03 4.94 -13.21
CA ILE A 325 -20.79 3.95 -14.01
C ILE A 325 -20.34 2.56 -13.55
N LYS A 326 -21.30 1.72 -13.15
CA LYS A 326 -21.05 0.31 -12.78
C LYS A 326 -21.29 -0.54 -14.02
N ILE A 327 -20.27 -1.26 -14.48
CA ILE A 327 -20.36 -2.08 -15.69
C ILE A 327 -19.74 -3.44 -15.39
N ASP A 328 -20.48 -4.52 -15.64
CA ASP A 328 -19.92 -5.88 -15.60
C ASP A 328 -18.93 -6.08 -16.75
N PHE A 329 -17.87 -6.85 -16.52
CA PHE A 329 -16.75 -6.98 -17.47
C PHE A 329 -17.18 -7.35 -18.90
N HIS A 330 -18.14 -8.27 -19.07
CA HIS A 330 -18.67 -8.66 -20.38
C HIS A 330 -19.43 -7.52 -21.09
N ILE A 331 -20.19 -6.71 -20.33
CA ILE A 331 -20.87 -5.52 -20.84
C ILE A 331 -19.83 -4.48 -21.26
N TYR A 332 -18.78 -4.31 -20.47
CA TYR A 332 -17.71 -3.34 -20.71
C TYR A 332 -16.96 -3.63 -22.03
N VAL A 333 -16.58 -4.88 -22.28
CA VAL A 333 -15.93 -5.27 -23.55
C VAL A 333 -16.88 -5.00 -24.73
N GLY A 334 -18.16 -5.34 -24.61
CA GLY A 334 -19.17 -5.08 -25.64
C GLY A 334 -19.38 -3.60 -25.93
N GLU A 335 -19.35 -2.74 -24.90
CA GLU A 335 -19.46 -1.28 -25.02
C GLU A 335 -18.22 -0.66 -25.67
N LEU A 336 -17.02 -1.06 -25.27
CA LEU A 336 -15.78 -0.60 -25.90
C LEU A 336 -15.72 -0.92 -27.39
N MET A 337 -16.20 -2.11 -27.78
CA MET A 337 -16.27 -2.50 -29.19
C MET A 337 -17.30 -1.68 -29.97
N ARG A 338 -18.43 -1.34 -29.34
CA ARG A 338 -19.45 -0.47 -29.93
C ARG A 338 -18.90 0.93 -30.16
N GLU A 339 -18.24 1.50 -29.15
CA GLU A 339 -17.60 2.81 -29.22
C GLU A 339 -16.53 2.82 -30.34
N PHE A 340 -15.66 1.80 -30.38
CA PHE A 340 -14.67 1.67 -31.46
C PHE A 340 -15.32 1.65 -32.84
N PHE A 341 -16.41 0.90 -33.02
CA PHE A 341 -17.13 0.82 -34.28
C PHE A 341 -17.76 2.16 -34.67
N GLN A 342 -18.31 2.90 -33.72
CA GLN A 342 -18.91 4.22 -33.98
C GLN A 342 -17.87 5.22 -34.51
N HIS A 343 -16.64 5.21 -33.98
CA HIS A 343 -15.57 6.11 -34.43
C HIS A 343 -14.85 5.64 -35.69
N ASN A 344 -14.72 4.33 -35.91
CA ASN A 344 -13.89 3.79 -37.00
C ASN A 344 -14.70 3.18 -38.15
N LEU A 345 -16.02 3.05 -38.00
CA LEU A 345 -16.94 2.37 -38.92
C LEU A 345 -16.52 0.93 -39.27
N ARG A 346 -15.69 0.32 -38.41
CA ARG A 346 -15.21 -1.06 -38.51
C ARG A 346 -14.90 -1.59 -37.13
N LEU A 347 -14.99 -2.90 -37.00
CA LEU A 347 -14.57 -3.62 -35.81
C LEU A 347 -13.03 -3.78 -35.79
N PRO A 348 -12.38 -3.82 -34.61
CA PRO A 348 -10.92 -3.95 -34.52
C PRO A 348 -10.42 -5.33 -34.95
N ASN A 349 -9.49 -5.41 -35.90
CA ASN A 349 -8.98 -6.71 -36.39
C ASN A 349 -8.22 -7.56 -35.34
N LYS A 350 -7.81 -6.95 -34.21
CA LYS A 350 -7.12 -7.61 -33.10
C LYS A 350 -7.52 -6.94 -31.78
N LEU A 351 -7.73 -7.76 -30.76
CA LEU A 351 -7.92 -7.31 -29.38
C LEU A 351 -6.70 -7.72 -28.55
N VAL A 352 -6.20 -6.79 -27.73
CA VAL A 352 -5.08 -7.02 -26.82
C VAL A 352 -5.52 -6.60 -25.42
N PHE A 353 -5.60 -7.56 -24.51
CA PHE A 353 -5.98 -7.33 -23.12
C PHE A 353 -4.72 -7.32 -22.25
N TYR A 354 -4.57 -6.28 -21.44
CA TYR A 354 -3.51 -6.18 -20.45
C TYR A 354 -4.12 -6.28 -19.06
N GLN A 355 -3.75 -7.31 -18.30
CA GLN A 355 -4.27 -7.55 -16.97
C GLN A 355 -3.22 -7.23 -15.91
N VAL A 356 -3.68 -6.64 -14.80
CA VAL A 356 -2.86 -6.33 -13.63
C VAL A 356 -2.75 -7.59 -12.78
N ASP A 357 -1.54 -7.87 -12.29
CA ASP A 357 -1.14 -9.09 -11.57
C ASP A 357 -2.25 -9.81 -10.79
N LEU A 358 -2.49 -11.05 -11.20
CA LEU A 358 -3.10 -12.07 -10.38
C LEU A 358 -1.97 -12.82 -9.68
N GLY A 359 -2.09 -13.06 -8.37
CA GLY A 359 -1.20 -13.98 -7.69
C GLY A 359 -1.11 -15.31 -8.45
N ASN A 360 0.06 -15.96 -8.43
CA ASN A 360 0.30 -17.18 -9.24
C ASN A 360 -0.78 -18.27 -9.05
N GLU A 361 -1.43 -18.29 -7.88
CA GLU A 361 -2.46 -19.25 -7.49
C GLU A 361 -3.87 -18.92 -8.05
N SER A 362 -4.14 -17.67 -8.44
CA SER A 362 -5.44 -17.25 -9.02
C SER A 362 -5.40 -17.02 -10.53
N PHE A 363 -4.22 -17.09 -11.16
CA PHE A 363 -4.06 -16.80 -12.58
C PHE A 363 -4.98 -17.63 -13.47
N GLN A 364 -5.02 -18.95 -13.29
CA GLN A 364 -5.78 -19.82 -14.21
C GLN A 364 -7.28 -19.59 -14.06
N THR A 365 -7.78 -19.49 -12.83
CA THR A 365 -9.20 -19.29 -12.54
C THR A 365 -9.73 -17.99 -13.11
N VAL A 366 -9.00 -16.89 -12.94
CA VAL A 366 -9.43 -15.59 -13.47
C VAL A 366 -9.25 -15.53 -14.97
N LEU A 367 -8.17 -16.11 -15.51
CA LEU A 367 -7.98 -16.22 -16.94
C LEU A 367 -9.16 -16.96 -17.61
N ASP A 368 -9.58 -18.10 -17.05
CA ASP A 368 -10.68 -18.89 -17.59
C ASP A 368 -12.00 -18.10 -17.54
N HIS A 369 -12.26 -17.40 -16.44
CA HIS A 369 -13.47 -16.56 -16.29
C HIS A 369 -13.48 -15.37 -17.27
N GLU A 370 -12.36 -14.66 -17.40
CA GLU A 370 -12.25 -13.49 -18.28
C GLU A 370 -12.24 -13.85 -19.76
N LEU A 371 -11.54 -14.93 -20.14
CA LEU A 371 -11.58 -15.43 -21.51
C LEU A 371 -13.01 -15.78 -21.91
N LYS A 372 -13.75 -16.48 -21.05
CA LYS A 372 -15.16 -16.79 -21.30
C LYS A 372 -15.99 -15.53 -21.49
N ALA A 373 -15.81 -14.51 -20.65
CA ALA A 373 -16.52 -13.24 -20.78
C ALA A 373 -16.18 -12.49 -22.10
N ILE A 374 -14.92 -12.56 -22.54
CA ILE A 374 -14.48 -11.98 -23.82
C ILE A 374 -15.07 -12.77 -24.99
N GLU A 375 -15.08 -14.09 -24.92
CA GLU A 375 -15.68 -14.97 -25.93
C GLU A 375 -17.18 -14.69 -26.09
N GLU A 376 -17.91 -14.56 -24.98
CA GLU A 376 -19.32 -14.17 -24.96
C GLU A 376 -19.54 -12.79 -25.61
N ALA A 377 -18.70 -11.80 -25.29
CA ALA A 377 -18.78 -10.45 -25.89
C ALA A 377 -18.46 -10.44 -27.41
N CYS A 378 -17.59 -11.35 -27.85
CA CYS A 378 -17.11 -11.47 -29.23
C CYS A 378 -17.93 -12.45 -30.07
N GLN A 379 -18.89 -13.16 -29.48
CA GLN A 379 -19.67 -14.21 -30.13
C GLN A 379 -20.35 -13.69 -31.41
N GLY A 380 -20.13 -14.40 -32.52
CA GLY A 380 -20.67 -14.03 -33.83
C GLY A 380 -20.01 -12.83 -34.53
N LYS A 381 -18.99 -12.21 -33.92
CA LYS A 381 -18.23 -11.08 -34.49
C LYS A 381 -16.77 -11.43 -34.81
N TYR A 382 -16.18 -12.35 -34.05
CA TYR A 382 -14.79 -12.79 -34.22
C TYR A 382 -14.67 -14.31 -34.17
N ASP A 383 -13.63 -14.83 -34.80
CA ASP A 383 -13.19 -16.20 -34.57
C ASP A 383 -12.31 -16.26 -33.31
N CYS A 384 -12.93 -16.64 -32.20
CA CYS A 384 -12.28 -16.73 -30.90
C CYS A 384 -11.34 -17.94 -30.77
N SER A 385 -11.31 -18.88 -31.73
CA SER A 385 -10.44 -20.07 -31.68
C SER A 385 -8.94 -19.75 -31.70
N THR A 386 -8.59 -18.52 -32.07
CA THR A 386 -7.21 -18.03 -32.18
C THR A 386 -6.74 -17.22 -30.96
N MET A 387 -7.57 -17.08 -29.92
CA MET A 387 -7.20 -16.39 -28.68
C MET A 387 -6.04 -17.09 -27.99
N LYS A 388 -4.94 -16.36 -27.78
CA LYS A 388 -3.75 -16.85 -27.08
C LYS A 388 -3.59 -16.10 -25.77
N SER A 389 -3.61 -16.81 -24.66
CA SER A 389 -3.18 -16.32 -23.36
C SER A 389 -1.73 -16.73 -23.10
N SER A 390 -0.95 -15.83 -22.51
CA SER A 390 0.40 -16.16 -22.03
C SER A 390 0.72 -15.27 -20.83
N LYS A 391 1.26 -15.87 -19.76
CA LYS A 391 1.76 -15.15 -18.59
C LYS A 391 2.85 -14.13 -18.95
N GLN A 392 3.55 -14.32 -20.07
CA GLN A 392 4.63 -13.45 -20.52
C GLN A 392 4.63 -13.37 -22.05
N MET A 393 3.84 -12.46 -22.62
CA MET A 393 4.02 -12.07 -24.02
C MET A 393 5.28 -11.20 -24.17
N LEU A 394 6.46 -11.82 -24.12
CA LEU A 394 7.76 -11.20 -24.41
C LEU A 394 7.83 -10.58 -25.83
N PHE A 395 6.96 -11.03 -26.74
CA PHE A 395 6.90 -10.61 -28.13
C PHE A 395 6.37 -9.18 -28.36
N PHE A 396 5.81 -8.52 -27.34
CA PHE A 396 5.31 -7.14 -27.44
C PHE A 396 6.11 -6.11 -26.63
N SER A 397 7.36 -6.41 -26.26
CA SER A 397 8.19 -5.51 -25.43
C SER A 397 8.27 -4.06 -25.94
N ILE A 398 8.37 -3.85 -27.26
CA ILE A 398 8.39 -2.49 -27.85
C ILE A 398 7.02 -1.81 -27.74
N ALA A 399 5.93 -2.52 -28.05
CA ALA A 399 4.59 -1.96 -27.97
C ALA A 399 4.22 -1.59 -26.52
N LEU A 400 4.55 -2.46 -25.57
CA LEU A 400 4.40 -2.21 -24.13
C LEU A 400 5.20 -0.97 -23.69
N HIS A 401 6.47 -0.89 -24.11
CA HIS A 401 7.31 0.27 -23.82
C HIS A 401 6.73 1.56 -24.40
N TYR A 402 6.14 1.53 -25.60
CA TYR A 402 5.56 2.71 -26.24
C TYR A 402 4.26 3.13 -25.55
N LEU A 403 3.44 2.18 -25.09
CA LEU A 403 2.24 2.46 -24.29
C LEU A 403 2.56 3.11 -22.93
N CYS A 404 3.79 3.00 -22.43
CA CYS A 404 4.25 3.74 -21.26
C CYS A 404 4.50 5.23 -21.53
N HIS A 405 4.46 5.69 -22.80
CA HIS A 405 4.65 7.09 -23.19
C HIS A 405 3.34 7.79 -23.59
N THR A 406 2.20 7.09 -23.54
CA THR A 406 0.89 7.64 -23.94
C THR A 406 0.07 8.10 -22.73
N ASP A 407 0.72 8.43 -21.60
CA ASP A 407 0.05 9.00 -20.45
C ASP A 407 -0.35 10.45 -20.72
N ALA A 408 -1.65 10.75 -20.66
CA ALA A 408 -2.17 12.11 -20.84
C ALA A 408 -2.02 13.00 -19.58
N GLN A 409 -1.71 12.42 -18.42
CA GLN A 409 -1.55 13.14 -17.14
C GLN A 409 -0.11 13.63 -16.92
N CYS A 410 0.88 13.13 -17.65
CA CYS A 410 2.25 13.60 -17.53
C CYS A 410 3.04 13.51 -18.85
N THR A 411 4.05 14.37 -19.01
CA THR A 411 4.96 14.37 -20.17
C THR A 411 6.15 13.42 -19.98
N LYS A 412 5.98 12.35 -19.20
CA LYS A 412 7.03 11.39 -18.83
C LYS A 412 6.61 9.97 -19.12
N THR A 413 7.60 9.11 -19.33
CA THR A 413 7.39 7.66 -19.36
C THR A 413 6.94 7.18 -17.98
N ILE A 414 5.85 6.42 -17.93
CA ILE A 414 5.35 5.77 -16.72
C ILE A 414 5.83 4.31 -16.61
N ALA A 415 5.78 3.75 -15.41
CA ALA A 415 6.34 2.42 -15.13
C ALA A 415 5.51 1.25 -15.69
N VAL A 416 4.21 1.48 -15.98
CA VAL A 416 3.28 0.47 -16.49
C VAL A 416 2.58 0.99 -17.76
N PRO A 417 2.21 0.11 -18.72
CA PRO A 417 1.44 0.50 -19.89
C PRO A 417 0.16 1.26 -19.53
N ARG A 418 -0.18 2.29 -20.30
CA ARG A 418 -1.31 3.15 -19.96
C ARG A 418 -2.66 2.45 -19.78
N PRO A 419 -3.04 1.42 -20.57
CA PRO A 419 -4.29 0.69 -20.33
C PRO A 419 -4.36 0.04 -18.93
N ILE A 420 -3.23 -0.44 -18.41
CA ILE A 420 -3.10 -1.02 -17.07
C ILE A 420 -3.31 0.07 -16.01
N TYR A 421 -2.63 1.21 -16.16
CA TYR A 421 -2.73 2.34 -15.24
C TYR A 421 -4.17 2.88 -15.13
N TYR A 422 -4.89 3.01 -16.25
CA TYR A 422 -6.28 3.44 -16.24
C TYR A 422 -7.20 2.46 -15.50
N ALA A 423 -6.92 1.15 -15.59
CA ALA A 423 -7.68 0.14 -14.85
C ALA A 423 -7.39 0.21 -13.33
N THR A 424 -6.14 0.39 -12.90
CA THR A 424 -5.76 0.38 -11.47
C THR A 424 -6.11 1.67 -10.73
N ASP A 425 -5.69 2.81 -11.26
CA ASP A 425 -5.72 4.08 -10.51
C ASP A 425 -7.04 4.82 -10.72
N ASN A 426 -7.68 4.64 -11.88
CA ASN A 426 -8.90 5.37 -12.25
C ASN A 426 -10.19 4.56 -12.17
N VAL A 427 -10.12 3.22 -12.17
CA VAL A 427 -11.32 2.37 -12.10
C VAL A 427 -11.31 1.54 -10.81
N ALA A 428 -10.24 0.82 -10.50
CA ALA A 428 -10.18 -0.02 -9.30
C ALA A 428 -10.12 0.79 -7.99
N TYR A 429 -9.33 1.87 -7.90
CA TYR A 429 -9.37 2.79 -6.75
C TYR A 429 -10.78 3.36 -6.54
N TYR A 430 -11.45 3.73 -7.63
CA TYR A 430 -12.80 4.31 -7.63
C TYR A 430 -13.88 3.29 -7.25
N ILE A 431 -13.67 2.00 -7.56
CA ILE A 431 -14.52 0.88 -7.13
C ILE A 431 -14.26 0.55 -5.65
N ASN A 432 -13.00 0.48 -5.21
CA ASN A 432 -12.63 0.13 -3.83
C ASN A 432 -13.03 1.19 -2.79
N SER A 433 -13.03 2.48 -3.14
CA SER A 433 -13.60 3.55 -2.29
C SER A 433 -15.12 3.42 -2.06
N ASN A 434 -15.79 2.44 -2.68
CA ASN A 434 -17.21 2.12 -2.48
C ASN A 434 -17.47 0.93 -1.55
N TYR A 435 -16.43 0.18 -1.16
CA TYR A 435 -16.57 -1.02 -0.30
C TYR A 435 -16.21 -0.73 1.16
N SER A 436 -16.50 0.49 1.63
CA SER A 436 -16.52 0.80 3.07
C SER A 436 -17.81 0.31 3.73
N GLU A 437 -18.21 -0.94 3.47
CA GLU A 437 -18.88 -1.74 4.50
C GLU A 437 -17.78 -2.45 5.28
N PRO A 438 -17.96 -2.74 6.59
CA PRO A 438 -16.93 -3.36 7.39
C PRO A 438 -16.62 -4.74 6.80
N GLN A 439 -15.55 -4.82 5.99
CA GLN A 439 -15.00 -6.08 5.56
C GLN A 439 -14.71 -6.87 6.83
N LYS A 440 -15.35 -8.03 6.96
CA LYS A 440 -14.84 -9.09 7.83
C LYS A 440 -13.35 -9.19 7.56
N THR A 441 -12.61 -9.01 8.63
CA THR A 441 -11.21 -8.65 8.65
C THR A 441 -10.41 -9.62 7.80
N ILE A 442 -9.73 -9.10 6.76
CA ILE A 442 -8.56 -9.74 6.11
C ILE A 442 -7.49 -10.12 7.17
N GLN A 443 -7.61 -9.55 8.37
CA GLN A 443 -6.92 -9.90 9.60
C GLN A 443 -7.18 -11.33 10.08
N GLU A 444 -8.38 -11.92 9.90
CA GLU A 444 -8.69 -13.30 10.33
C GLU A 444 -8.01 -14.35 9.42
N GLU A 445 -7.94 -14.10 8.11
CA GLU A 445 -7.24 -14.98 7.16
C GLU A 445 -5.71 -14.87 7.30
N ASN A 446 -5.19 -13.66 7.55
CA ASN A 446 -3.77 -13.46 7.84
C ASN A 446 -3.38 -14.00 9.24
N GLU A 447 -4.24 -13.91 10.25
CA GLU A 447 -4.00 -14.55 11.56
C GLU A 447 -4.02 -16.08 11.47
N ALA A 448 -4.90 -16.68 10.66
CA ALA A 448 -4.92 -18.12 10.43
C ALA A 448 -3.68 -18.62 9.65
N ALA A 449 -3.24 -17.88 8.63
CA ALA A 449 -2.03 -18.18 7.87
C ALA A 449 -0.75 -17.95 8.69
N PHE A 450 -0.73 -16.96 9.59
CA PHE A 450 0.43 -16.63 10.41
C PHE A 450 0.56 -17.53 11.64
N SER A 451 -0.55 -17.84 12.32
CA SER A 451 -0.58 -18.76 13.47
C SER A 451 -0.19 -20.20 13.09
N SER A 452 -0.52 -20.62 11.86
CA SER A 452 -0.08 -21.92 11.32
C SER A 452 1.39 -21.94 10.89
N THR A 453 1.97 -20.79 10.53
CA THR A 453 3.38 -20.67 10.13
C THR A 453 4.32 -20.63 11.34
N ILE A 454 3.96 -19.91 12.41
CA ILE A 454 4.79 -19.86 13.63
C ILE A 454 4.76 -21.19 14.42
N ARG A 455 3.62 -21.90 14.47
CA ARG A 455 3.58 -23.23 15.11
C ARG A 455 4.47 -24.26 14.41
N ARG A 456 4.65 -24.17 13.09
CA ARG A 456 5.53 -25.10 12.36
C ARG A 456 7.02 -24.84 12.56
N THR A 457 7.43 -23.63 12.91
CA THR A 457 8.86 -23.33 13.14
C THR A 457 9.33 -23.63 14.57
N TYR A 458 8.44 -24.03 15.49
CA TYR A 458 8.82 -24.35 16.87
C TYR A 458 8.60 -25.82 17.28
N ASP A 459 7.81 -26.61 16.54
CA ASP A 459 7.47 -27.99 16.95
C ASP A 459 7.98 -29.13 16.04
N ASP A 460 8.57 -28.87 14.86
CA ASP A 460 9.03 -29.94 13.96
C ASP A 460 10.57 -30.12 14.00
N ASP A 461 11.10 -30.46 15.18
CA ASP A 461 12.36 -31.19 15.33
C ASP A 461 12.03 -32.67 15.64
N CYS A 462 12.61 -33.59 14.87
CA CYS A 462 12.39 -35.06 14.82
C CYS A 462 11.09 -35.55 14.12
N ASP A 463 11.21 -36.09 12.89
CA ASP A 463 10.60 -37.37 12.44
C ASP A 463 10.22 -37.52 10.95
N LYS A 464 10.59 -36.62 10.03
CA LYS A 464 10.17 -36.74 8.60
C LYS A 464 11.27 -36.87 7.55
N GLU A 465 12.43 -37.42 7.92
CA GLU A 465 13.61 -37.57 7.03
C GLU A 465 13.56 -38.78 6.05
N GLN A 466 12.49 -39.56 5.93
CA GLN A 466 12.54 -40.85 5.17
C GLN A 466 11.80 -40.94 3.82
N LYS A 467 11.13 -39.89 3.32
CA LYS A 467 10.22 -40.08 2.15
C LYS A 467 10.59 -39.40 0.83
N TRP A 468 11.67 -38.63 0.73
CA TRP A 468 11.96 -37.79 -0.45
C TRP A 468 13.11 -38.28 -1.36
N LEU A 469 13.73 -39.44 -1.09
CA LEU A 469 14.98 -39.85 -1.74
C LEU A 469 14.85 -40.60 -3.08
N ASN A 470 13.66 -40.76 -3.66
CA ASN A 470 13.48 -41.58 -4.87
C ASN A 470 12.77 -40.85 -6.01
N THR A 471 13.38 -39.81 -6.58
CA THR A 471 13.23 -39.43 -8.01
C THR A 471 14.01 -38.15 -8.27
N GLU A 472 15.19 -38.26 -8.89
CA GLU A 472 15.59 -37.45 -10.07
C GLU A 472 17.08 -37.66 -10.37
N THR A 473 17.34 -38.25 -11.52
CA THR A 473 18.63 -38.22 -12.21
C THR A 473 18.30 -37.83 -13.64
N VAL A 474 19.17 -37.04 -14.25
CA VAL A 474 19.34 -36.75 -15.69
C VAL A 474 19.25 -35.25 -16.02
N CYS A 475 20.31 -34.79 -16.68
CA CYS A 475 20.51 -33.53 -17.40
C CYS A 475 21.09 -32.32 -16.66
N THR A 476 22.37 -32.44 -16.27
CA THR A 476 23.33 -31.33 -16.38
C THR A 476 24.37 -31.71 -17.42
N GLU A 477 24.51 -30.93 -18.48
CA GLU A 477 25.75 -30.77 -19.27
C GLU A 477 25.46 -29.83 -20.46
N ASN A 478 26.36 -28.85 -20.66
CA ASN A 478 26.38 -27.81 -21.69
C ASN A 478 25.81 -26.43 -21.29
N ALA A 479 26.65 -25.58 -20.70
CA ALA A 479 26.87 -24.22 -21.21
C ALA A 479 27.96 -23.44 -20.43
N GLU A 480 29.07 -24.10 -20.07
CA GLU A 480 30.31 -23.38 -19.80
C GLU A 480 31.06 -23.14 -21.12
N ARG A 481 30.74 -22.06 -21.85
CA ARG A 481 31.69 -21.46 -22.79
C ARG A 481 31.52 -19.95 -22.88
N LYS A 482 32.57 -19.29 -22.37
CA LYS A 482 33.15 -18.01 -22.80
C LYS A 482 32.56 -16.73 -22.21
N ASN A 483 33.20 -16.40 -21.10
CA ASN A 483 33.56 -15.07 -20.65
C ASN A 483 34.57 -14.40 -21.61
N ILE A 484 34.75 -13.08 -21.45
CA ILE A 484 35.88 -12.19 -21.85
C ILE A 484 35.51 -11.07 -22.85
N GLU A 485 35.96 -9.86 -22.51
CA GLU A 485 35.89 -8.51 -23.14
C GLU A 485 34.69 -7.64 -22.69
N GLU A 486 34.80 -6.39 -22.22
CA GLU A 486 35.93 -5.49 -21.96
C GLU A 486 35.41 -4.28 -21.13
N LYS A 487 36.31 -3.57 -20.45
CA LYS A 487 36.08 -2.34 -19.65
C LYS A 487 36.20 -1.07 -20.51
N LYS A 488 35.42 0.00 -20.23
CA LYS A 488 35.89 1.36 -19.81
C LYS A 488 34.82 2.48 -19.87
N MET A 489 34.74 3.21 -18.74
CA MET A 489 34.52 4.67 -18.49
C MET A 489 33.41 5.47 -19.22
N ILE A 490 32.69 6.33 -18.48
CA ILE A 490 32.91 7.81 -18.41
C ILE A 490 31.91 8.46 -17.42
N ASN A 491 32.45 9.37 -16.59
CA ASN A 491 31.75 10.29 -15.69
C ASN A 491 30.98 11.39 -16.43
N VAL A 492 29.76 11.73 -15.98
CA VAL A 492 29.21 13.11 -16.11
C VAL A 492 28.40 13.47 -14.85
N LYS A 493 28.88 14.49 -14.12
CA LYS A 493 28.16 15.19 -13.05
C LYS A 493 26.96 15.95 -13.62
N LYS A 494 25.83 15.92 -12.93
CA LYS A 494 24.79 16.97 -13.04
C LYS A 494 24.35 17.43 -11.65
N THR A 495 24.62 18.71 -11.41
CA THR A 495 24.05 19.56 -10.37
C THR A 495 22.62 19.94 -10.74
N SER A 496 21.69 19.86 -9.79
CA SER A 496 20.44 20.64 -9.85
C SER A 496 20.01 21.04 -8.44
N THR A 497 20.06 22.35 -8.21
CA THR A 497 19.53 23.09 -7.07
C THR A 497 18.00 23.05 -7.02
N GLU A 498 17.46 22.70 -5.87
CA GLU A 498 16.02 22.74 -5.54
C GLU A 498 15.57 24.17 -5.19
N GLN A 499 14.39 24.57 -5.70
CA GLN A 499 13.58 25.62 -5.10
C GLN A 499 12.19 25.06 -4.78
N LYS A 500 11.81 25.19 -3.50
CA LYS A 500 10.54 24.76 -2.93
C LYS A 500 9.45 25.79 -3.22
N GLY A 501 8.37 25.38 -3.90
CA GLY A 501 7.11 26.11 -4.00
C GLY A 501 5.97 25.31 -3.37
N LYS A 502 5.10 25.98 -2.60
CA LYS A 502 3.88 25.41 -2.00
C LYS A 502 2.91 24.95 -3.10
N LYS A 503 2.34 23.74 -2.94
CA LYS A 503 1.39 23.15 -3.89
C LYS A 503 -0.04 23.61 -3.59
N ILE A 504 -0.73 24.07 -4.64
CA ILE A 504 -2.18 24.24 -4.69
C ILE A 504 -2.69 23.03 -5.47
N ASN A 505 -3.64 22.28 -4.91
CA ASN A 505 -4.21 21.10 -5.55
C ASN A 505 -5.50 21.51 -6.26
N VAL A 506 -5.62 21.13 -7.53
CA VAL A 506 -6.75 21.40 -8.42
C VAL A 506 -7.33 20.04 -8.76
N VAL A 507 -8.62 19.83 -8.54
CA VAL A 507 -9.32 18.60 -8.89
C VAL A 507 -10.20 18.84 -10.11
#